data_AF-A0A2I0NJN6-F1
#
_entry.id   AF-A0A2I0NJN6-F1
#
_cell.length_a   1.000
_cell.length_b   1.000
_cell.length_c   1.000
_cell.angle_alpha   90.00
_cell.angle_beta   90.00
_cell.angle_gamma   90.00
#
_symmetry.space_group_name_H-M   'P 1'
#
loop_
_entity.id
_entity.type
_entity.pdbx_description
1 polymer ?
#
loop_
_entity_poly.entity_id
_entity_poly.type
_entity_poly.pdbx_seq_one_letter_code
_entity_poly.pdbx_strand_id
1 'polypeptide(L)' 'MCLTDEELNQYPALNESIISQNLMKVKPDEWTRTDDFLDQKGSRFVKVGEEYYEIGFIMV' A
#
# COMPACT_ATOMS: atom_id res chain seq x y z
N MET A 1 1.82 -1.83 11.32
CA MET A 1 0.37 -1.55 11.28
C MET A 1 -0.36 -2.77 10.73
N CYS A 2 -1.55 -3.15 11.20
CA CYS A 2 -2.39 -4.16 10.53
C CYS A 2 -3.34 -3.51 9.53
N LEU A 3 -3.43 -4.05 8.32
CA LEU A 3 -4.42 -3.67 7.32
C LEU A 3 -5.52 -4.72 7.26
N THR A 4 -6.77 -4.29 7.10
CA THR A 4 -7.91 -5.17 6.85
C THR A 4 -8.17 -5.34 5.36
N ASP A 5 -8.87 -6.42 4.98
CA ASP A 5 -9.28 -6.64 3.59
C ASP A 5 -10.17 -5.49 3.06
N GLU A 6 -11.00 -4.90 3.91
CA GLU A 6 -11.81 -3.74 3.56
C GLU A 6 -10.95 -2.51 3.22
N GLU A 7 -9.88 -2.27 3.98
CA GLU A 7 -8.94 -1.19 3.70
C GLU A 7 -8.19 -1.47 2.39
N LEU A 8 -7.66 -2.67 2.20
CA LEU A 8 -6.94 -3.05 0.98
C LEU A 8 -7.81 -2.95 -0.27
N ASN A 9 -9.09 -3.29 -0.18
CA ASN A 9 -10.04 -3.16 -1.29
C ASN A 9 -10.27 -1.70 -1.74
N GLN A 10 -9.96 -0.71 -0.90
CA GLN A 10 -10.01 0.70 -1.29
C GLN A 10 -8.75 1.19 -2.02
N TYR A 11 -7.66 0.42 -1.97
CA TYR A 11 -6.36 0.75 -2.55
C TYR A 11 -5.88 -0.40 -3.46
N PRO A 12 -6.45 -0.54 -4.67
CA PRO A 12 -6.16 -1.67 -5.55
C PRO A 12 -4.68 -1.77 -5.93
N ALA A 13 -4.00 -0.64 -6.19
CA ALA A 13 -2.56 -0.65 -6.41
C ALA A 13 -1.74 -1.18 -5.22
N LEU A 14 -2.12 -0.80 -3.99
CA LEU A 14 -1.47 -1.29 -2.78
C LEU A 14 -1.67 -2.80 -2.66
N ASN A 15 -2.90 -3.27 -2.84
CA ASN A 15 -3.23 -4.68 -2.81
C ASN A 15 -2.45 -5.49 -3.86
N GLU A 16 -2.43 -5.02 -5.11
CA GLU A 16 -1.66 -5.66 -6.18
C GLU A 16 -0.14 -5.64 -5.91
N SER A 17 0.41 -4.57 -5.31
CA SER A 17 1.83 -4.51 -4.97
C SER A 17 2.21 -5.53 -3.89
N ILE A 18 1.32 -5.79 -2.92
CA ILE A 18 1.53 -6.78 -1.86
C ILE A 18 1.47 -8.20 -2.44
N ILE A 19 0.47 -8.47 -3.29
CA ILE A 19 0.30 -9.78 -3.94
C ILE A 19 1.45 -10.09 -4.90
N SER A 20 1.83 -9.11 -5.73
CA SER A 20 2.84 -9.32 -6.78
C SER A 20 4.28 -9.17 -6.28
N GLN A 21 4.47 -8.51 -5.14
CA GLN A 21 5.78 -8.12 -4.60
C GLN A 21 6.67 -7.40 -5.64
N ASN A 22 6.05 -6.62 -6.52
CA ASN A 22 6.71 -5.93 -7.63
C ASN A 22 6.39 -4.44 -7.64
N LEU A 23 7.21 -3.69 -8.39
CA LEU A 23 6.96 -2.28 -8.66
C LEU A 23 5.72 -2.11 -9.55
N MET A 24 4.76 -1.33 -9.07
CA MET A 24 3.53 -1.03 -9.78
C MET A 24 3.57 0.40 -10.33
N LYS A 25 3.16 0.57 -11.59
CA LYS A 25 2.87 1.89 -12.15
C LYS A 25 1.44 2.25 -11.81
N VAL A 26 1.27 3.38 -11.13
CA VAL A 26 -0.03 3.85 -10.67
C VAL A 26 -0.25 5.29 -11.09
N LYS A 27 -1.51 5.74 -11.10
CA LYS A 27 -1.83 7.14 -11.42
C LYS A 27 -1.37 8.05 -10.28
N PRO A 28 -1.00 9.33 -10.56
CA PRO A 28 -0.61 10.28 -9.52
C PRO A 28 -1.65 10.47 -8.41
N ASP A 29 -2.95 10.43 -8.73
CA ASP A 29 -4.01 10.58 -7.73
C ASP A 29 -4.09 9.37 -6.79
N GLU A 30 -3.92 8.17 -7.34
CA GLU A 30 -3.93 6.91 -6.58
C GLU A 30 -2.67 6.78 -5.72
N TRP A 31 -1.54 7.23 -6.25
CA TRP A 31 -0.30 7.37 -5.50
C TRP A 31 -0.48 8.23 -4.27
N THR A 32 -0.96 9.47 -4.46
CA THR A 32 -1.15 10.45 -3.39
C THR A 32 -2.09 9.91 -2.33
N ARG A 33 -3.21 9.32 -2.74
CA ARG A 33 -4.19 8.75 -1.81
C ARG A 33 -3.60 7.58 -0.98
N THR A 34 -2.76 6.76 -1.58
CA THR A 34 -2.12 5.62 -0.87
C THR A 34 -1.04 6.11 0.08
N ASP A 35 -0.24 7.09 -0.33
CA ASP A 35 0.79 7.71 0.51
C ASP A 35 0.15 8.41 1.73
N ASP A 36 -0.90 9.21 1.50
CA ASP A 36 -1.68 9.86 2.57
C ASP A 36 -2.27 8.84 3.55
N PHE A 37 -2.79 7.72 3.05
CA PHE A 37 -3.34 6.65 3.88
C PHE A 37 -2.28 6.02 4.79
N LEU A 38 -1.10 5.70 4.25
CA LEU A 38 -0.01 5.10 5.01
C LEU A 38 0.59 6.09 6.02
N ASP A 39 0.68 7.37 5.66
CA ASP A 39 1.14 8.44 6.53
C ASP A 39 0.15 8.70 7.68
N GLN A 40 -1.17 8.71 7.42
CA GLN A 40 -2.20 8.81 8.47
C GLN A 40 -2.11 7.66 9.47
N LYS A 41 -1.68 6.49 9.02
CA LYS A 41 -1.49 5.33 9.88
C LYS A 41 -0.13 5.30 10.58
N GLY A 42 0.81 6.15 10.16
CA GLY A 42 2.10 6.36 10.79
C GLY A 42 3.15 5.27 10.52
N SER A 43 2.94 4.38 9.55
CA SER A 43 3.89 3.31 9.24
C SER A 43 3.76 2.81 7.81
N ARG A 44 4.89 2.74 7.10
CA ARG A 44 5.02 2.09 5.78
C ARG A 44 5.22 0.58 5.88
N PHE A 45 5.48 0.06 7.08
CA PHE A 45 5.43 -1.37 7.39
C PHE A 45 4.00 -1.79 7.72
N VAL A 46 3.43 -2.63 6.87
CA VAL A 46 2.05 -3.10 6.95
C VAL A 46 2.02 -4.60 7.17
N LYS A 47 1.07 -5.06 7.97
CA LYS A 47 0.81 -6.47 8.26
C LYS A 47 -0.46 -6.86 7.54
N VAL A 48 -0.38 -7.88 6.69
CA VAL A 48 -1.51 -8.46 5.97
C VAL A 48 -1.56 -9.93 6.33
N GLY A 49 -2.64 -10.37 6.96
CA GLY A 49 -2.70 -11.69 7.58
C GLY A 49 -1.61 -11.89 8.64
N GLU A 50 -0.71 -12.84 8.41
CA GLU A 50 0.42 -13.14 9.31
C GLU A 50 1.75 -12.52 8.85
N GLU A 51 1.79 -11.95 7.64
CA GLU A 51 3.02 -11.47 7.01
C GLU A 51 3.16 -9.95 7.11
N TYR A 52 4.41 -9.48 6.99
CA TYR A 52 4.76 -8.05 7.02
C TYR A 52 5.40 -7.62 5.70
N TYR A 53 4.98 -6.47 5.22
CA TYR A 53 5.38 -5.87 3.96
C TYR A 53 5.86 -4.45 4.19
N GLU A 54 6.94 -4.06 3.51
CA GLU A 54 7.40 -2.67 3.45
C GLU A 54 6.93 -2.04 2.15
N ILE A 55 6.23 -0.91 2.24
CA ILE A 55 5.71 -0.21 1.07
C ILE A 55 6.62 0.97 0.73
N GLY A 56 7.26 0.87 -0.42
CA GLY A 56 8.14 1.89 -0.98
C GLY A 56 7.51 2.64 -2.15
N PHE A 57 7.89 3.91 -2.30
CA PHE A 57 7.38 4.82 -3.33
C PHE A 57 8.57 5.45 -4.05
N ILE A 58 8.67 5.25 -5.37
CA ILE A 58 9.67 5.84 -6.27
C ILE A 58 8.99 6.59 -7.43
N MET A 59 9.26 7.89 -7.58
CA MET A 59 8.85 8.64 -8.78
C MET A 59 9.66 8.20 -10.00
N VAL A 60 8.99 7.88 -11.11
CA VAL A 60 9.59 7.39 -12.37
C VAL A 60 9.27 8.33 -13.52
#